data_AF-A0A9X9EQW0-F1
#
_entry.id   AF-A0A9X9EQW0-F1
#
_cell.length_a   1.000
_cell.length_b   1.000
_cell.length_c   1.000
_cell.angle_alpha   90.00
_cell.angle_beta   90.00
_cell.angle_gamma   90.00
#
_symmetry.space_group_name_H-M   'P 1'
#
loop_
_entity.id
_entity.type
_entity.pdbx_description
1 polymer ?
#
loop_
_entity_poly.entity_id
_entity_poly.type
_entity_poly.pdbx_seq_one_letter_code
_entity_poly.pdbx_strand_id
1 'polypeptide(L)'
;MEGISDHLREKLDILFVGFNPSIRSGETGHHYANPNNRFWKILFESGLTPRKYAPTEDSSLLDLGYGFTNIVSRPTKGAEDLTKEEYIIGRQQLKRKIEKYKPRLVCFVGKGVYQEYRQLRKISWGLQEEPSSNKTMEFVAPSSSGLVRMPMDEIIEIYSELPILLGKLKSN
;
A
#
# COMPACT_ATOMS: atom_id res chain seq x y z
N MET A 1 -20.21 8.26 -3.63
CA MET A 1 -19.30 8.40 -2.47
C MET A 1 -17.95 8.85 -2.99
N GLU A 2 -17.47 9.98 -2.50
CA GLU A 2 -16.09 10.40 -2.74
C GLU A 2 -15.13 9.41 -2.06
N GLY A 3 -13.90 9.29 -2.59
CA GLY A 3 -12.86 8.45 -1.99
C GLY A 3 -12.33 9.03 -0.68
N ILE A 4 -11.33 8.36 -0.10
CA ILE A 4 -10.59 8.89 1.04
C ILE A 4 -9.43 9.78 0.58
N SER A 5 -9.04 10.76 1.39
CA SER A 5 -7.87 11.60 1.10
C SER A 5 -6.58 10.79 1.14
N ASP A 6 -5.67 11.06 0.21
CA ASP A 6 -4.34 10.46 0.25
C ASP A 6 -3.48 11.13 1.33
N HIS A 7 -2.60 10.34 1.95
CA HIS A 7 -1.55 10.83 2.83
C HIS A 7 -0.24 10.84 2.04
N LEU A 8 0.09 11.99 1.44
CA LEU A 8 1.24 12.15 0.55
C LEU A 8 2.15 13.30 1.01
N ARG A 9 3.46 13.06 0.99
CA ARG A 9 4.51 14.06 1.19
C ARG A 9 5.67 13.72 0.26
N GLU A 10 6.49 14.71 -0.07
CA GLU A 10 7.76 14.42 -0.73
C GLU A 10 8.68 13.59 0.18
N LYS A 11 9.52 12.74 -0.42
CA LYS A 11 10.55 11.96 0.27
C LYS A 11 10.01 11.03 1.37
N LEU A 12 8.82 10.47 1.17
CA LEU A 12 8.34 9.36 2.01
C LEU A 12 9.31 8.18 1.92
N ASP A 13 9.55 7.52 3.06
CA ASP A 13 10.28 6.25 3.12
C ASP A 13 9.46 5.15 2.40
N ILE A 14 8.15 5.06 2.70
CA ILE A 14 7.24 4.10 2.05
C ILE A 14 5.92 4.79 1.66
N LEU A 15 5.47 4.57 0.42
CA LEU A 15 4.08 4.81 0.01
C LEU A 15 3.34 3.48 -0.09
N PHE A 16 2.36 3.24 0.78
CA PHE A 16 1.48 2.07 0.69
C PHE A 16 0.36 2.31 -0.31
N VAL A 17 0.13 1.35 -1.20
CA VAL A 17 -0.87 1.42 -2.27
C VAL A 17 -1.83 0.24 -2.17
N GLY A 18 -3.09 0.52 -1.82
CA GLY A 18 -4.18 -0.46 -1.86
C GLY A 18 -4.92 -0.51 -3.20
N PHE A 19 -5.89 -1.43 -3.31
CA PHE A 19 -6.83 -1.47 -4.44
C PHE A 19 -7.72 -0.22 -4.44
N ASN A 20 -8.54 -0.11 -3.41
CA ASN A 20 -9.50 0.96 -3.19
C ASN A 20 -9.95 0.95 -1.72
N PRO A 21 -10.59 2.03 -1.24
CA PRO A 21 -11.13 2.06 0.11
C PRO A 21 -12.25 1.03 0.29
N SER A 22 -12.30 0.39 1.47
CA SER A 22 -13.54 -0.27 1.89
C SER A 22 -14.65 0.76 2.10
N ILE A 23 -15.92 0.35 2.06
CA ILE A 23 -17.06 1.22 2.42
C ILE A 23 -16.79 1.96 3.74
N ARG A 24 -16.35 1.25 4.79
CA ARG A 24 -16.04 1.85 6.08
C ARG A 24 -14.91 2.89 5.99
N SER A 25 -13.86 2.62 5.24
CA SER A 25 -12.81 3.62 5.01
C SER A 25 -13.36 4.86 4.33
N GLY A 26 -14.21 4.68 3.31
CA GLY A 26 -14.91 5.80 2.65
C GLY A 26 -15.78 6.62 3.60
N GLU A 27 -16.49 5.97 4.53
CA GLU A 27 -17.34 6.62 5.52
C GLU A 27 -16.55 7.34 6.62
N THR A 28 -15.45 6.75 7.10
CA THR A 28 -14.67 7.31 8.22
C THR A 28 -13.53 8.22 7.76
N GLY A 29 -13.19 8.23 6.47
CA GLY A 29 -12.05 8.98 5.94
C GLY A 29 -10.68 8.41 6.33
N HIS A 30 -10.62 7.17 6.84
CA HIS A 30 -9.39 6.58 7.37
C HIS A 30 -8.96 5.34 6.57
N HIS A 31 -7.66 5.23 6.30
CA HIS A 31 -7.09 4.12 5.56
C HIS A 31 -7.19 2.81 6.37
N TYR A 32 -7.56 1.72 5.68
CA TYR A 32 -7.67 0.38 6.27
C TYR A 32 -8.54 0.31 7.54
N ALA A 33 -9.68 1.02 7.55
CA ALA A 33 -10.54 1.18 8.74
C ALA A 33 -11.48 -0.01 9.01
N ASN A 34 -11.65 -0.93 8.07
CA ASN A 34 -12.45 -2.14 8.28
C ASN A 34 -11.84 -2.98 9.43
N PRO A 35 -12.60 -3.36 10.47
CA PRO A 35 -12.08 -4.15 11.60
C PRO A 35 -11.49 -5.51 11.20
N ASN A 36 -11.95 -6.08 10.08
CA ASN A 36 -11.41 -7.32 9.53
C ASN A 36 -10.14 -7.09 8.69
N ASN A 37 -9.73 -5.84 8.45
CA ASN A 37 -8.48 -5.53 7.81
C ASN A 37 -7.33 -5.61 8.83
N ARG A 38 -6.28 -6.34 8.46
CA ARG A 38 -5.16 -6.67 9.34
C ARG A 38 -3.98 -5.72 9.19
N PHE A 39 -4.06 -4.70 8.33
CA PHE A 39 -2.94 -3.83 7.95
C PHE A 39 -2.18 -3.27 9.15
N TRP A 40 -2.91 -2.69 10.11
CA TRP A 40 -2.32 -2.11 11.32
C TRP A 40 -1.64 -3.12 12.23
N LYS A 41 -2.16 -4.36 12.28
CA LYS A 41 -1.51 -5.48 13.01
C LYS A 41 -0.24 -5.93 12.27
N ILE A 42 -0.31 -6.05 10.94
CA ILE A 42 0.82 -6.45 10.10
C ILE A 42 1.97 -5.44 10.24
N LEU A 43 1.72 -4.13 10.15
CA LEU A 43 2.75 -3.12 10.31
C LEU A 43 3.46 -3.19 11.67
N PHE A 44 2.73 -3.51 12.73
CA PHE A 44 3.32 -3.64 14.05
C PHE A 44 4.13 -4.92 14.18
N GLU A 45 3.55 -6.06 13.81
CA GLU A 45 4.18 -7.37 13.99
C GLU A 45 5.35 -7.60 13.03
N SER A 46 5.41 -6.89 11.90
CA SER A 46 6.56 -6.88 10.99
C SER A 46 7.67 -5.90 11.40
N GLY A 47 7.51 -5.17 12.50
CA GLY A 47 8.49 -4.19 12.98
C GLY A 47 8.57 -2.88 12.18
N LEU A 48 7.58 -2.60 11.31
CA LEU A 48 7.51 -1.32 10.58
C LEU A 48 7.10 -0.16 11.48
N THR A 49 6.31 -0.45 12.52
CA THR A 49 5.83 0.57 13.46
C THR A 49 6.19 0.20 14.90
N PRO A 50 6.53 1.18 15.76
CA PRO A 50 6.97 0.91 17.13
C PRO A 50 5.85 0.39 18.04
N ARG A 51 4.60 0.61 17.65
CA ARG A 51 3.39 0.14 18.31
C ARG A 51 2.32 -0.10 17.26
N LYS A 52 1.26 -0.81 17.62
CA LYS A 52 0.07 -0.89 16.79
C LYS A 52 -0.70 0.43 16.82
N TYR A 53 -0.88 1.04 15.65
CA TYR A 53 -1.70 2.24 15.46
C TYR A 53 -3.15 1.87 15.15
N ALA A 54 -4.09 2.75 15.49
CA ALA A 54 -5.48 2.67 15.06
C ALA A 54 -5.66 3.35 13.68
N PRO A 55 -6.69 2.98 12.90
CA PRO A 55 -7.00 3.66 11.63
C PRO A 55 -7.13 5.17 11.75
N THR A 56 -7.67 5.66 12.88
CA THR A 56 -7.84 7.09 13.15
C THR A 56 -6.52 7.85 13.33
N GLU A 57 -5.41 7.14 13.45
CA GLU A 57 -4.05 7.69 13.61
C GLU A 57 -3.26 7.65 12.29
N ASP A 58 -3.88 7.28 11.17
CA ASP A 58 -3.22 7.06 9.89
C ASP A 58 -2.41 8.27 9.37
N SER A 59 -2.90 9.49 9.59
CA SER A 59 -2.19 10.72 9.24
C SER A 59 -0.87 10.89 10.02
N SER A 60 -0.77 10.40 11.26
CA SER A 60 0.44 10.49 12.08
C SER A 60 1.59 9.64 11.54
N LEU A 61 1.30 8.65 10.69
CA LEU A 61 2.34 7.82 10.07
C LEU A 61 3.15 8.59 9.02
N LEU A 62 2.69 9.77 8.57
CA LEU A 62 3.53 10.69 7.80
C LEU A 62 4.79 11.10 8.56
N ASP A 63 4.74 11.19 9.90
CA ASP A 63 5.92 11.50 10.72
C ASP A 63 6.92 10.34 10.79
N LEU A 64 6.45 9.10 10.56
CA LEU A 64 7.29 7.92 10.36
C LEU A 64 7.80 7.79 8.92
N GLY A 65 7.41 8.70 8.03
CA GLY A 65 7.75 8.66 6.61
C GLY A 65 6.87 7.70 5.80
N TYR A 66 5.70 7.31 6.30
CA TYR A 66 4.76 6.42 5.63
C TYR A 66 3.54 7.16 5.10
N GLY A 67 3.23 6.96 3.82
CA GLY A 67 2.06 7.54 3.16
C GLY A 67 1.11 6.49 2.63
N PHE A 68 -0.07 6.94 2.22
CA PHE A 68 -1.19 6.06 1.82
C PHE A 68 -1.93 6.62 0.60
N THR A 69 -2.20 5.74 -0.36
CA THR A 69 -3.07 6.00 -1.52
C THR A 69 -3.71 4.68 -1.95
N ASN A 70 -4.66 4.75 -2.87
CA ASN A 70 -5.17 3.59 -3.59
C ASN A 70 -4.97 3.75 -5.10
N ILE A 71 -4.98 2.65 -5.85
CA ILE A 71 -4.99 2.69 -7.31
C ILE A 71 -6.35 3.17 -7.83
N VAL A 72 -7.46 2.77 -7.20
CA VAL A 72 -8.82 3.26 -7.48
C VAL A 72 -9.37 4.01 -6.27
N SER A 73 -10.01 5.16 -6.51
CA SER A 73 -10.49 6.04 -5.44
C SER A 73 -11.86 5.64 -4.88
N ARG A 74 -12.73 5.01 -5.70
CA ARG A 74 -14.11 4.71 -5.33
C ARG A 74 -14.18 3.64 -4.23
N PRO A 75 -14.87 3.90 -3.11
CA PRO A 75 -15.10 2.87 -2.08
C PRO A 75 -16.01 1.74 -2.59
N THR A 76 -15.67 0.48 -2.28
CA THR A 76 -16.50 -0.70 -2.59
C THR A 76 -16.47 -1.74 -1.45
N LYS A 77 -17.21 -2.85 -1.60
CA LYS A 77 -17.14 -3.99 -0.67
C LYS A 77 -15.86 -4.80 -0.89
N GLY A 78 -15.46 -4.97 -2.15
CA GLY A 78 -14.24 -5.67 -2.54
C GLY A 78 -13.72 -5.24 -3.91
N ALA A 79 -12.52 -5.71 -4.25
CA ALA A 79 -11.83 -5.36 -5.49
C ALA A 79 -12.53 -5.96 -6.74
N GLU A 80 -13.38 -6.96 -6.54
CA GLU A 80 -14.23 -7.57 -7.56
C GLU A 80 -15.30 -6.60 -8.12
N ASP A 81 -15.64 -5.55 -7.39
CA ASP A 81 -16.62 -4.52 -7.80
C ASP A 81 -15.97 -3.38 -8.64
N LEU A 82 -14.68 -3.47 -8.92
CA LEU A 82 -13.92 -2.45 -9.66
C LEU A 82 -13.92 -2.73 -11.17
N THR A 83 -14.11 -1.69 -11.98
CA THR A 83 -14.12 -1.83 -13.44
C THR A 83 -12.73 -1.66 -14.05
N LYS A 84 -12.58 -2.14 -15.30
CA LYS A 84 -11.32 -1.97 -16.05
C LYS A 84 -10.99 -0.51 -16.29
N GLU A 85 -12.00 0.31 -16.57
CA GLU A 85 -11.86 1.74 -16.81
C GLU A 85 -11.31 2.45 -15.57
N GLU A 86 -11.77 2.05 -14.38
CA GLU A 86 -11.25 2.57 -13.11
C GLU A 86 -9.78 2.25 -12.91
N TYR A 87 -9.34 1.02 -13.22
CA TYR A 87 -7.93 0.67 -13.17
C TYR A 87 -7.08 1.42 -14.20
N ILE A 88 -7.59 1.64 -15.41
CA ILE A 88 -6.90 2.39 -16.47
C ILE A 88 -6.65 3.83 -16.02
N ILE A 89 -7.67 4.49 -15.47
CA ILE A 89 -7.55 5.86 -14.94
C ILE A 89 -6.64 5.85 -13.71
N GLY A 90 -6.89 4.93 -12.80
CA GLY A 90 -6.20 4.77 -11.52
C GLY A 90 -4.69 4.61 -11.64
N ARG A 91 -4.23 3.69 -12.51
CA ARG A 91 -2.79 3.49 -12.73
C ARG A 91 -2.09 4.72 -13.30
N GLN A 92 -2.77 5.49 -14.17
CA GLN A 92 -2.20 6.73 -14.72
C GLN A 92 -2.06 7.80 -13.64
N GLN A 93 -3.07 7.95 -12.79
CA GLN A 93 -3.04 8.87 -11.66
C GLN A 93 -1.97 8.46 -10.64
N LEU A 94 -1.90 7.17 -10.30
CA LEU A 94 -0.90 6.62 -9.40
C LEU A 94 0.52 6.86 -9.91
N LYS A 95 0.78 6.63 -11.20
CA LYS A 95 2.09 6.92 -11.82
C LYS A 95 2.48 8.38 -11.64
N ARG A 96 1.55 9.32 -11.90
CA ARG A 96 1.80 10.76 -11.69
C ARG A 96 2.08 11.10 -10.23
N LYS A 97 1.37 10.48 -9.27
CA LYS A 97 1.63 10.66 -7.83
C LYS A 97 3.04 10.18 -7.47
N ILE A 98 3.45 8.99 -7.92
CA ILE A 98 4.78 8.43 -7.65
C ILE A 98 5.87 9.32 -8.26
N GLU A 99 5.72 9.77 -9.51
CA GLU A 99 6.67 10.67 -10.18
C GLU A 99 6.79 12.04 -9.50
N LYS A 100 5.68 12.57 -8.99
CA LYS A 100 5.62 13.86 -8.29
C LYS A 100 6.27 13.77 -6.90
N TYR A 101 5.81 12.85 -6.06
CA TYR A 101 6.18 12.79 -4.63
C TYR A 101 7.46 12.00 -4.38
N LYS A 102 7.91 11.19 -5.34
CA LYS A 102 9.19 10.45 -5.33
C LYS A 102 9.43 9.73 -3.99
N PRO A 103 8.52 8.84 -3.55
CA PRO A 103 8.81 8.01 -2.39
C PRO A 103 10.04 7.13 -2.67
N ARG A 104 10.79 6.79 -1.62
CA ARG A 104 11.95 5.90 -1.73
C ARG A 104 11.51 4.50 -2.17
N LEU A 105 10.41 4.02 -1.61
CA LEU A 105 9.79 2.74 -1.92
C LEU A 105 8.26 2.86 -2.02
N VAL A 106 7.66 2.17 -2.99
CA VAL A 106 6.22 1.96 -3.09
C VAL A 106 5.91 0.52 -2.73
N CYS A 107 5.07 0.32 -1.71
CA CYS A 107 4.60 -0.99 -1.28
C CYS A 107 3.18 -1.22 -1.79
N PHE A 108 3.02 -2.11 -2.76
CA PHE A 108 1.73 -2.52 -3.29
C PHE A 108 1.11 -3.58 -2.37
N VAL A 109 0.05 -3.20 -1.65
CA VAL A 109 -0.66 -4.03 -0.66
C VAL A 109 -1.65 -4.96 -1.36
N GLY A 110 -1.10 -5.97 -2.02
CA GLY A 110 -1.80 -6.97 -2.81
C GLY A 110 -1.21 -7.12 -4.20
N LYS A 111 -0.94 -8.36 -4.63
CA LYS A 111 -0.36 -8.68 -5.95
C LYS A 111 -1.16 -8.08 -7.10
N GLY A 112 -2.50 -8.12 -7.02
CA GLY A 112 -3.36 -7.58 -8.07
C GLY A 112 -3.23 -6.07 -8.25
N VAL A 113 -2.92 -5.30 -7.20
CA VAL A 113 -2.66 -3.86 -7.33
C VAL A 113 -1.45 -3.63 -8.24
N TYR A 114 -0.38 -4.39 -8.02
CA TYR A 114 0.83 -4.29 -8.83
C TYR A 114 0.65 -4.86 -10.24
N GLN A 115 -0.12 -5.95 -10.39
CA GLN A 115 -0.50 -6.48 -11.71
C GLN A 115 -1.24 -5.43 -12.54
N GLU A 116 -2.20 -4.72 -11.95
CA GLU A 116 -2.93 -3.64 -12.63
C GLU A 116 -2.04 -2.43 -12.91
N TYR A 117 -1.18 -2.06 -11.96
CA TYR A 117 -0.23 -0.95 -12.16
C TYR A 117 0.79 -1.23 -13.29
N ARG A 118 1.45 -2.39 -13.28
CA ARG A 118 2.52 -2.74 -14.24
C ARG A 118 2.04 -3.42 -15.51
N GLN A 119 0.82 -3.95 -15.52
CA GLN A 119 0.29 -4.79 -16.59
C GLN A 119 1.11 -6.07 -16.81
N LEU A 120 1.58 -6.67 -15.71
CA LEU A 120 2.32 -7.93 -15.69
C LEU A 120 1.46 -9.03 -15.08
N ARG A 121 1.60 -10.26 -15.56
CA ARG A 121 0.86 -11.42 -15.01
C ARG A 121 1.64 -12.14 -13.93
N LYS A 122 2.91 -12.44 -14.18
CA LYS A 122 3.78 -13.18 -13.26
C LYS A 122 4.59 -12.19 -12.43
N ILE A 123 4.34 -12.17 -11.13
CA ILE A 123 4.95 -11.27 -10.16
C ILE A 123 5.30 -12.09 -8.91
N SER A 124 6.52 -11.92 -8.44
CA SER A 124 6.99 -12.45 -7.15
C SER A 124 6.62 -11.51 -6.01
N TRP A 125 6.51 -12.05 -4.80
CA TRP A 125 6.43 -11.22 -3.59
C TRP A 125 7.78 -10.54 -3.33
N GLY A 126 7.78 -9.51 -2.50
CA GLY A 126 9.01 -8.83 -2.10
C GLY A 126 9.42 -7.69 -3.03
N LEU A 127 10.69 -7.32 -2.96
CA LEU A 127 11.30 -6.30 -3.82
C LEU A 127 11.30 -6.75 -5.28
N GLN A 128 10.95 -5.83 -6.18
CA GLN A 128 10.87 -6.10 -7.61
C GLN A 128 12.20 -5.74 -8.29
N GLU A 129 12.78 -6.70 -9.03
CA GLU A 129 14.05 -6.53 -9.75
C GLU A 129 13.95 -5.56 -10.95
N GLU A 130 12.77 -5.52 -11.58
CA GLU A 130 12.47 -4.67 -12.74
C GLU A 130 11.34 -3.66 -12.42
N PRO A 131 11.61 -2.62 -11.62
CA PRO A 131 10.62 -1.61 -11.28
C PRO A 131 10.23 -0.78 -12.50
N SER A 132 9.08 -0.09 -12.45
CA SER A 132 8.66 0.82 -13.53
C SER A 132 9.58 2.01 -13.75
N SER A 133 10.41 2.32 -12.76
CA SER A 133 11.43 3.37 -12.80
C SER A 133 12.59 3.05 -11.87
N ASN A 134 13.82 3.39 -12.26
CA ASN A 134 15.00 3.26 -11.40
C ASN A 134 15.05 4.31 -10.27
N LYS A 135 14.05 5.20 -10.15
CA LYS A 135 14.00 6.28 -9.16
C LYS A 135 13.30 5.88 -7.85
N THR A 136 12.45 4.86 -7.90
CA THR A 136 11.60 4.45 -6.78
C THR A 136 11.57 2.92 -6.76
N MET A 137 11.92 2.34 -5.62
CA MET A 137 11.83 0.89 -5.43
C MET A 137 10.36 0.46 -5.42
N GLU A 138 10.07 -0.71 -5.97
CA GLU A 138 8.73 -1.28 -6.00
C GLU A 138 8.73 -2.58 -5.21
N PHE A 139 7.82 -2.72 -4.25
CA PHE A 139 7.68 -3.89 -3.39
C PHE A 139 6.26 -4.42 -3.46
N VAL A 140 6.11 -5.74 -3.60
CA VAL A 140 4.79 -6.38 -3.68
C VAL A 140 4.54 -7.20 -2.43
N ALA A 141 3.56 -6.79 -1.66
CA ALA A 141 3.19 -7.43 -0.41
C ALA A 141 1.84 -8.16 -0.55
N PRO A 142 1.55 -9.16 0.30
CA PRO A 142 0.21 -9.72 0.41
C PRO A 142 -0.81 -8.65 0.79
N SER A 143 -2.06 -8.84 0.35
CA SER A 143 -3.16 -7.96 0.77
C SER A 143 -3.42 -8.14 2.27
N SER A 144 -3.73 -7.03 2.94
CA SER A 144 -4.06 -6.99 4.36
C SER A 144 -5.51 -7.37 4.68
N SER A 145 -6.34 -7.66 3.67
CA SER A 145 -7.73 -8.05 3.87
C SER A 145 -7.87 -9.32 4.70
N GLY A 146 -8.88 -9.39 5.56
CA GLY A 146 -9.25 -10.61 6.30
C GLY A 146 -9.74 -11.75 5.39
N LEU A 147 -10.02 -11.48 4.12
CA LEU A 147 -10.41 -12.50 3.12
C LEU A 147 -9.22 -13.31 2.59
N VAL A 148 -7.99 -12.84 2.80
CA VAL A 148 -6.77 -13.51 2.32
C VAL A 148 -6.51 -14.76 3.15
N ARG A 149 -6.32 -15.89 2.46
CA ARG A 149 -6.08 -17.21 3.07
C ARG A 149 -4.61 -17.50 3.41
N MET A 150 -3.69 -16.64 2.98
CA MET A 150 -2.27 -16.76 3.35
C MET A 150 -2.14 -16.68 4.88
N PRO A 151 -1.40 -17.62 5.50
CA PRO A 151 -1.09 -17.59 6.92
C PRO A 151 -0.49 -16.25 7.37
N MET A 152 -0.81 -15.82 8.59
CA MET A 152 -0.45 -14.48 9.05
C MET A 152 1.07 -14.33 9.23
N ASP A 153 1.73 -15.37 9.71
CA ASP A 153 3.17 -15.48 9.83
C ASP A 153 3.87 -15.33 8.48
N GLU A 154 3.38 -15.99 7.42
CA GLU A 154 3.92 -15.81 6.06
C GLU A 154 3.74 -14.36 5.56
N ILE A 155 2.60 -13.72 5.86
CA ILE A 155 2.38 -12.31 5.53
C ILE A 155 3.40 -11.44 6.29
N ILE A 156 3.56 -11.65 7.59
CA ILE A 156 4.47 -10.89 8.44
C ILE A 156 5.92 -11.06 7.96
N GLU A 157 6.33 -12.27 7.58
CA GLU A 157 7.67 -12.56 7.05
C GLU A 157 7.98 -11.68 5.85
N ILE A 158 7.08 -11.61 4.87
CA ILE A 158 7.26 -10.76 3.68
C ILE A 158 7.34 -9.28 4.07
N TYR A 159 6.43 -8.79 4.92
CA TYR A 159 6.46 -7.38 5.35
C TYR A 159 7.73 -7.04 6.17
N SER A 160 8.34 -8.02 6.83
CA SER A 160 9.56 -7.83 7.64
C SER A 160 10.80 -7.55 6.80
N GLU A 161 10.74 -7.74 5.47
CA GLU A 161 11.80 -7.29 4.56
C GLU A 161 11.88 -5.75 4.46
N LEU A 162 10.74 -5.06 4.57
CA LEU A 162 10.66 -3.61 4.41
C LEU A 162 11.53 -2.82 5.41
N PRO A 163 11.50 -3.07 6.74
CA PRO A 163 12.38 -2.36 7.66
C PRO A 163 13.88 -2.64 7.39
N ILE A 164 14.23 -3.84 6.92
CA ILE A 164 15.60 -4.18 6.52
C ILE A 164 16.04 -3.34 5.31
N LEU A 165 15.16 -3.24 4.30
CA LEU A 165 15.40 -2.40 3.11
C LEU A 165 15.55 -0.93 3.49
N LEU A 166 14.68 -0.40 4.36
CA LEU A 166 14.79 0.98 4.84
C LEU A 166 16.09 1.22 5.60
N GLY A 167 16.54 0.28 6.42
CA GLY A 167 17.83 0.36 7.11
C GLY A 167 18.99 0.50 6.13
N LYS A 168 19.02 -0.31 5.06
CA LYS A 168 20.04 -0.22 4.00
C LYS A 168 20.01 1.13 3.26
N LEU A 169 18.82 1.69 3.03
CA LEU A 169 18.68 2.98 2.36
C LEU A 169 19.11 4.17 3.25
N LYS A 170 19.00 4.06 4.58
CA LYS A 170 19.41 5.14 5.51
C LYS A 170 20.93 5.15 5.77
N SER A 171 21.61 4.04 5.52
CA SER A 171 23.06 3.90 5.66
C SER A 171 23.87 4.32 4.42
N ASN A 172 23.19 4.70 3.33
CA ASN A 172 23.77 5.25 2.10
C ASN A 172 23.46 6.74 1.97
#